data_AF-A0A2K3M340-F1
#
_entry.id   AF-A0A2K3M340-F1
#
_cell.length_a   1.000
_cell.length_b   1.000
_cell.length_c   1.000
_cell.angle_alpha   90.00
_cell.angle_beta   90.00
_cell.angle_gamma   90.00
#
_symmetry.space_group_name_H-M   'P 1'
#
loop_
_entity.id
_entity.type
_entity.pdbx_description
1 polymer ?
#
loop_
_entity_poly.entity_id
_entity_poly.type
_entity_poly.pdbx_seq_one_letter_code
_entity_poly.pdbx_strand_id
1 'polypeptide(L)'
;MIPISKWEDLTDDKEVIEVLEEVYGDDVEELDVLVGLMAEKKIKGFAISETAFTIFLLMASRRLEADRFFTSNYNEETYTKKGLEWVNTTESLKDVIDRHYPEMTHKWLNSTSVFSVWDSPPNKHNPIPIYFRVPN
;
A
#
# COMPACT_ATOMS: atom_id res chain seq x y z
N MET A 1 -15.20 -11.17 6.38
CA MET A 1 -15.80 -10.16 5.48
C MET A 1 -17.21 -10.61 5.20
N ILE A 2 -18.17 -9.68 5.07
CA ILE A 2 -19.55 -10.02 4.72
C ILE A 2 -19.56 -10.30 3.20
N PRO A 3 -20.08 -11.43 2.73
CA PRO A 3 -20.15 -11.71 1.29
C PRO A 3 -21.11 -10.75 0.60
N ILE A 4 -20.88 -10.48 -0.68
CA ILE A 4 -21.82 -9.75 -1.52
C ILE A 4 -23.03 -10.64 -1.83
N SER A 5 -24.19 -10.02 -2.05
CA SER A 5 -25.42 -10.72 -2.45
C SER A 5 -25.91 -10.32 -3.84
N LYS A 6 -25.33 -9.26 -4.39
CA LYS A 6 -25.64 -8.65 -5.69
C LYS A 6 -24.47 -7.76 -6.13
N TRP A 7 -24.44 -7.37 -7.40
CA TRP A 7 -23.33 -6.63 -8.00
C TRP A 7 -23.15 -5.20 -7.42
N GLU A 8 -24.24 -4.56 -6.99
CA GLU A 8 -24.19 -3.24 -6.35
C GLU A 8 -23.51 -3.25 -4.97
N ASP A 9 -23.34 -4.43 -4.35
CA ASP A 9 -22.57 -4.53 -3.11
C ASP A 9 -21.05 -4.45 -3.40
N LEU A 10 -20.62 -4.71 -4.65
CA LEU A 10 -19.21 -4.73 -5.07
C LEU A 10 -18.73 -3.38 -5.61
N THR A 11 -19.54 -2.73 -6.45
CA THR A 11 -19.18 -1.47 -7.13
C THR A 11 -20.41 -0.59 -7.36
N ASP A 12 -20.19 0.73 -7.48
CA ASP A 12 -21.24 1.70 -7.86
C ASP A 12 -21.22 1.99 -9.38
N ASP A 13 -20.28 1.40 -10.12
CA ASP A 13 -20.10 1.64 -11.56
C ASP A 13 -21.07 0.78 -12.38
N LYS A 14 -22.06 1.44 -12.98
CA LYS A 14 -23.13 0.79 -13.73
C LYS A 14 -22.62 0.03 -14.97
N GLU A 15 -21.61 0.57 -15.66
CA GLU A 15 -21.07 -0.09 -16.85
C GLU A 15 -20.34 -1.38 -16.45
N VAL A 16 -19.65 -1.37 -15.30
CA VAL A 16 -19.01 -2.58 -14.75
C VAL A 16 -20.05 -3.60 -14.32
N ILE A 17 -21.14 -3.19 -13.67
CA ILE A 17 -22.22 -4.09 -13.25
C ILE A 17 -22.86 -4.78 -14.45
N GLU A 18 -23.20 -4.03 -15.51
CA GLU A 18 -23.77 -4.60 -16.74
C GLU A 18 -22.85 -5.66 -17.36
N VAL A 19 -21.53 -5.42 -17.36
CA VAL A 19 -20.55 -6.39 -17.87
C VAL A 19 -20.43 -7.61 -16.95
N LEU A 20 -20.50 -7.43 -15.62
CA LEU A 20 -20.48 -8.55 -14.67
C LEU A 20 -21.71 -9.44 -14.84
N GLU A 21 -22.89 -8.84 -15.02
CA GLU A 21 -24.14 -9.55 -15.32
C GLU A 21 -24.08 -10.29 -16.68
N GLU A 22 -23.46 -9.69 -17.70
CA GLU A 22 -23.30 -10.35 -19.01
C GLU A 22 -22.40 -11.59 -18.92
N VAL A 23 -21.31 -11.52 -18.14
CA VAL A 23 -20.31 -12.59 -18.06
C VAL A 23 -20.69 -13.68 -17.07
N TYR A 24 -21.17 -13.30 -15.88
CA TYR A 24 -21.41 -14.21 -14.76
C TYR A 24 -22.91 -14.42 -14.47
N GLY A 25 -23.81 -13.69 -15.14
CA GLY A 25 -25.24 -13.73 -14.85
C GLY A 25 -25.57 -13.10 -13.50
N ASP A 26 -26.57 -13.66 -12.81
CA ASP A 26 -26.92 -13.25 -11.44
C ASP A 26 -26.16 -14.05 -10.36
N ASP A 27 -25.24 -14.95 -10.76
CA ASP A 27 -24.53 -15.83 -9.83
C ASP A 27 -23.20 -15.21 -9.37
N VAL A 28 -23.26 -14.51 -8.24
CA VAL A 28 -22.09 -13.86 -7.63
C VAL A 28 -21.00 -14.83 -7.17
N GLU A 29 -21.32 -16.13 -7.00
CA GLU A 29 -20.35 -17.13 -6.53
C GLU A 29 -19.40 -17.60 -7.64
N GLU A 30 -19.77 -17.40 -8.91
CA GLU A 30 -18.91 -17.67 -10.07
C GLU A 30 -17.93 -16.52 -10.36
N LEU A 31 -18.01 -15.41 -9.62
CA LEU A 31 -17.12 -14.26 -9.78
C LEU A 31 -15.65 -14.65 -9.50
N ASP A 32 -14.80 -14.50 -10.50
CA ASP A 32 -13.37 -14.71 -10.34
C ASP A 32 -12.75 -13.74 -9.33
N VAL A 33 -11.86 -14.26 -8.49
CA VAL A 33 -11.18 -13.47 -7.43
C VAL A 33 -10.50 -12.23 -8.00
N LEU A 34 -9.74 -12.36 -9.10
CA LEU A 34 -9.03 -11.22 -9.68
C LEU A 34 -10.00 -10.12 -10.15
N VAL A 35 -11.13 -10.50 -10.74
CA VAL A 35 -12.16 -9.56 -11.20
C VAL A 35 -12.77 -8.84 -9.99
N GLY A 36 -13.15 -9.58 -8.95
CA GLY A 36 -13.65 -9.00 -7.70
C GLY A 36 -12.68 -8.01 -7.07
N LEU A 37 -11.39 -8.36 -6.95
CA LEU A 37 -10.37 -7.48 -6.37
C LEU A 37 -10.21 -6.16 -7.16
N MET A 38 -10.37 -6.20 -8.48
CA MET A 38 -10.23 -5.01 -9.32
C MET A 38 -11.50 -4.15 -9.30
N ALA A 39 -12.67 -4.79 -9.35
CA ALA A 39 -13.98 -4.13 -9.37
C ALA A 39 -14.39 -3.55 -8.01
N GLU A 40 -13.92 -4.11 -6.89
CA GLU A 40 -14.30 -3.67 -5.55
C GLU A 40 -14.08 -2.17 -5.36
N LYS A 41 -15.12 -1.49 -4.87
CA LYS A 41 -15.11 -0.08 -4.50
C LYS A 41 -14.02 0.19 -3.46
N LYS A 42 -13.09 1.10 -3.81
CA LYS A 42 -11.90 1.34 -2.99
C LYS A 42 -12.19 2.31 -1.85
N ILE A 43 -11.61 2.02 -0.69
CA ILE A 43 -11.52 2.96 0.42
C ILE A 43 -10.73 4.19 -0.07
N LYS A 44 -11.19 5.39 0.29
CA LYS A 44 -10.54 6.63 -0.13
C LYS A 44 -9.05 6.63 0.29
N GLY A 45 -8.17 6.81 -0.69
CA GLY A 45 -6.72 6.80 -0.50
C GLY A 45 -6.06 5.43 -0.66
N PHE A 46 -6.83 4.35 -0.81
CA PHE A 46 -6.29 3.03 -1.11
C PHE A 46 -6.17 2.82 -2.62
N ALA A 47 -5.05 2.21 -3.03
CA ALA A 47 -4.83 1.77 -4.41
C ALA A 47 -5.27 0.30 -4.64
N ILE A 48 -5.56 -0.44 -3.56
CA ILE A 48 -5.98 -1.84 -3.56
C ILE A 48 -7.34 -1.99 -2.89
N SER A 49 -8.02 -3.11 -3.12
CA SER A 49 -9.29 -3.45 -2.46
C SER A 49 -9.11 -3.74 -0.97
N GLU A 50 -10.18 -3.62 -0.17
CA GLU A 50 -10.19 -4.01 1.24
C GLU A 50 -9.98 -5.53 1.39
N THR A 51 -10.50 -6.32 0.45
CA THR A 51 -10.26 -7.77 0.40
C THR A 51 -8.77 -8.08 0.29
N ALA A 52 -8.06 -7.46 -0.67
CA ALA A 52 -6.61 -7.62 -0.79
C ALA A 52 -5.87 -7.06 0.43
N PHE A 53 -6.32 -5.91 0.95
CA PHE A 53 -5.72 -5.29 2.13
C PHE A 53 -5.77 -6.19 3.36
N THR A 54 -6.86 -6.93 3.58
CA THR A 54 -6.99 -7.87 4.71
C THR A 54 -5.89 -8.93 4.68
N ILE A 55 -5.59 -9.48 3.50
CA ILE A 55 -4.48 -10.44 3.34
C ILE A 55 -3.13 -9.73 3.50
N PHE A 56 -2.99 -8.53 2.91
CA PHE A 56 -1.78 -7.74 3.04
C PHE A 56 -1.45 -7.43 4.50
N LEU A 57 -2.44 -7.08 5.32
CA LEU A 57 -2.29 -6.78 6.74
C LEU A 57 -1.62 -7.94 7.49
N LEU A 58 -2.13 -9.16 7.32
CA LEU A 58 -1.55 -10.34 7.95
C LEU A 58 -0.17 -10.67 7.37
N MET A 59 -0.07 -10.73 6.04
CA MET A 59 1.14 -11.24 5.39
C MET A 59 2.30 -10.26 5.44
N ALA A 60 2.04 -8.95 5.48
CA ALA A 60 3.08 -7.95 5.66
C ALA A 60 3.71 -8.04 7.05
N SER A 61 2.88 -8.09 8.12
CA SER A 61 3.39 -8.29 9.48
C SER A 61 4.13 -9.61 9.61
N ARG A 62 3.56 -10.71 9.08
CA ARG A 62 4.18 -12.04 9.11
C ARG A 62 5.55 -12.08 8.45
N ARG A 63 5.78 -11.35 7.35
CA ARG A 63 7.10 -11.31 6.68
C ARG A 63 8.21 -10.77 7.59
N LEU A 64 7.88 -9.84 8.51
CA LEU A 64 8.84 -9.29 9.46
C LEU A 64 8.89 -10.15 10.72
N GLU A 65 7.74 -10.44 11.32
CA GLU A 65 7.65 -11.12 12.62
C GLU A 65 8.13 -12.58 12.58
N ALA A 66 7.99 -13.26 11.44
CA ALA A 66 8.39 -14.66 11.32
C ALA A 66 9.86 -14.84 10.89
N ASP A 67 10.57 -13.76 10.54
CA ASP A 67 11.97 -13.82 10.12
C ASP A 67 12.89 -13.47 11.30
N ARG A 68 13.83 -14.36 11.60
CA ARG A 68 14.82 -14.14 12.66
C ARG A 68 15.64 -12.88 12.42
N PHE A 69 15.95 -12.53 11.17
CA PHE A 69 16.80 -11.40 10.84
C PHE A 69 16.12 -10.05 11.03
N PHE A 70 14.78 -10.01 11.12
CA PHE A 70 14.00 -8.83 11.51
C PHE A 70 13.54 -8.89 12.98
N THR A 71 13.87 -9.96 13.71
CA THR A 71 13.46 -10.16 15.11
C THR A 71 14.67 -10.49 15.99
N SER A 72 14.88 -11.75 16.37
CA SER A 72 15.89 -12.17 17.34
C SER A 72 17.33 -11.86 16.93
N ASN A 73 17.59 -11.81 15.61
CA ASN A 73 18.89 -11.51 15.00
C ASN A 73 18.97 -10.10 14.40
N TYR A 74 18.00 -9.22 14.65
CA TYR A 74 18.12 -7.80 14.29
C TYR A 74 18.97 -7.05 15.33
N ASN A 75 20.28 -7.30 15.32
CA ASN A 75 21.24 -6.80 16.30
C ASN A 75 22.65 -6.57 15.72
N GLU A 76 23.51 -5.87 16.46
CA GLU A 76 24.88 -5.53 16.01
C GLU A 76 25.81 -6.74 15.89
N GLU A 77 25.56 -7.84 16.60
CA GLU A 77 26.36 -9.07 16.45
C GLU A 77 26.15 -9.67 15.06
N THR A 78 24.91 -9.69 14.59
CA THR A 78 24.55 -10.24 13.28
C THR A 78 24.87 -9.27 12.14
N TYR A 79 24.57 -7.98 12.31
CA TYR A 79 24.69 -6.98 11.24
C TYR A 79 26.00 -6.18 11.28
N THR A 80 26.83 -6.33 12.31
CA THR A 80 27.86 -5.37 12.73
C THR A 80 27.27 -4.03 13.17
N LYS A 81 27.97 -3.30 14.05
CA LYS A 81 27.57 -1.95 14.46
C LYS A 81 27.32 -1.02 13.27
N LYS A 82 28.25 -0.98 12.32
CA LYS A 82 28.16 -0.11 11.13
C LYS A 82 27.02 -0.54 10.19
N GLY A 83 26.80 -1.85 10.05
CA GLY A 83 25.73 -2.36 9.19
C GLY A 83 24.34 -2.08 9.78
N LEU A 84 24.16 -2.24 11.09
CA LEU A 84 22.89 -1.92 11.73
C LEU A 84 22.61 -0.41 11.74
N GLU A 85 23.63 0.41 11.99
CA GLU A 85 23.54 1.88 11.86
C GLU A 85 23.10 2.29 10.45
N TRP A 86 23.63 1.64 9.41
CA TRP A 86 23.24 1.90 8.03
C TRP A 86 21.75 1.62 7.77
N VAL A 87 21.22 0.52 8.31
CA VAL A 87 19.78 0.21 8.19
C VAL A 87 18.95 1.25 8.95
N ASN A 88 19.31 1.54 10.21
CA ASN A 88 18.58 2.45 11.10
C ASN A 88 18.69 3.95 10.73
N THR A 89 19.51 4.30 9.73
CA THR A 89 19.64 5.68 9.21
C THR A 89 19.09 5.82 7.78
N THR A 90 18.56 4.74 7.20
CA THR A 90 17.97 4.75 5.85
C THR A 90 16.45 4.60 5.99
N GLU A 91 15.72 5.70 5.91
CA GLU A 91 14.27 5.72 6.14
C GLU A 91 13.45 5.60 4.84
N SER A 92 14.06 5.91 3.70
CA SER A 92 13.34 6.05 2.44
C SER A 92 14.16 5.57 1.23
N LEU A 93 13.45 5.28 0.14
CA LEU A 93 14.11 5.03 -1.15
C LEU A 93 14.83 6.29 -1.67
N LYS A 94 14.42 7.49 -1.23
CA LYS A 94 15.11 8.75 -1.55
C LYS A 94 16.55 8.73 -1.01
N ASP A 95 16.75 8.28 0.23
CA ASP A 95 18.08 8.20 0.87
C ASP A 95 19.03 7.28 0.09
N VAL A 96 18.48 6.19 -0.46
CA VAL A 96 19.24 5.25 -1.30
C VAL A 96 19.57 5.88 -2.65
N ILE A 97 18.63 6.56 -3.30
CA ILE A 97 18.89 7.26 -4.56
C ILE A 97 19.95 8.34 -4.35
N ASP A 98 19.84 9.16 -3.31
CA ASP A 98 20.77 10.25 -3.04
C ASP A 98 22.18 9.75 -2.73
N ARG A 99 22.30 8.57 -2.11
CA ARG A 99 23.58 7.92 -1.86
C ARG A 99 24.32 7.56 -3.16
N HIS A 100 23.60 7.18 -4.21
CA HIS A 100 24.19 6.68 -5.47
C HIS A 100 24.13 7.71 -6.61
N TYR A 101 23.17 8.64 -6.56
CA TYR A 101 22.89 9.67 -7.55
C TYR A 101 22.51 10.98 -6.85
N PRO A 102 23.48 11.66 -6.19
CA PRO A 102 23.22 12.77 -5.27
C PRO A 102 22.50 13.97 -5.90
N GLU A 103 22.64 14.14 -7.22
CA GLU A 103 22.02 15.25 -7.95
C GLU A 103 20.60 14.95 -8.45
N MET A 104 20.15 13.70 -8.41
CA MET A 104 18.93 13.27 -9.09
C MET A 104 17.68 13.85 -8.41
N THR A 105 17.52 13.63 -7.11
CA THR A 105 16.31 14.05 -6.41
C THR A 105 16.26 15.56 -6.27
N HIS A 106 17.41 16.23 -6.10
CA HIS A 106 17.49 17.69 -6.08
C HIS A 106 17.00 18.33 -7.38
N LYS A 107 17.23 17.69 -8.54
CA LYS A 107 16.84 18.23 -9.85
C LYS A 107 15.40 17.90 -10.24
N TRP A 108 14.92 16.71 -9.87
CA TRP A 108 13.70 16.15 -10.47
C TRP A 108 12.59 15.83 -9.48
N LEU A 109 12.87 15.78 -8.18
CA LEU A 109 11.88 15.39 -7.17
C LEU A 109 11.33 16.63 -6.45
N ASN A 110 10.05 16.94 -6.71
CA ASN A 110 9.27 17.96 -6.01
C ASN A 110 8.41 17.35 -4.88
N SER A 111 7.98 16.09 -5.04
CA SER A 111 7.18 15.36 -4.07
C SER A 111 7.96 15.00 -2.81
N THR A 112 7.26 14.69 -1.71
CA THR A 112 7.89 14.25 -0.45
C THR A 112 8.40 12.81 -0.49
N SER A 113 7.97 12.00 -1.47
CA SER A 113 8.34 10.58 -1.63
C SER A 113 8.60 10.27 -3.09
N VAL A 114 9.64 9.46 -3.35
CA VAL A 114 10.02 9.01 -4.70
C VAL A 114 9.04 7.99 -5.30
N PHE A 115 8.13 7.43 -4.50
CA PHE A 115 7.04 6.57 -4.97
C PHE A 115 5.80 7.36 -5.41
N SER A 116 5.73 8.65 -5.08
CA SER A 116 4.68 9.54 -5.60
C SER A 116 5.03 10.01 -7.01
N VAL A 117 4.09 10.63 -7.72
CA VAL A 117 4.39 11.35 -8.96
C VAL A 117 5.39 12.49 -8.64
N TRP A 118 6.55 12.51 -9.29
CA TRP A 118 7.72 13.30 -8.85
C TRP A 118 7.52 14.81 -8.90
N ASP A 119 6.73 15.33 -9.83
CA ASP A 119 6.44 16.76 -9.97
C ASP A 119 5.28 17.24 -9.07
N SER A 120 4.62 16.32 -8.34
CA SER A 120 3.52 16.67 -7.46
C SER A 120 3.94 17.68 -6.39
N PRO A 121 3.06 18.64 -6.04
CA PRO A 121 3.36 19.56 -4.96
C PRO A 121 3.55 18.81 -3.64
N PRO A 122 4.42 19.32 -2.75
CA PRO A 122 4.63 18.69 -1.45
C PRO A 122 3.33 18.67 -0.63
N ASN A 123 3.21 17.64 0.21
CA ASN A 123 2.04 17.47 1.08
C ASN A 123 1.88 18.67 2.02
N LYS A 124 0.67 19.22 2.10
CA LYS A 124 0.35 20.26 3.08
C LYS A 124 0.45 19.68 4.49
N HIS A 125 1.11 20.41 5.39
CA HIS A 125 1.16 20.01 6.79
C HIS A 125 -0.25 20.00 7.40
N ASN A 126 -0.61 18.89 8.04
CA ASN A 126 -1.85 18.78 8.80
C ASN A 126 -1.53 18.98 10.30
N PRO A 127 -1.98 20.09 10.92
CA PRO A 127 -1.63 20.42 12.30
C PRO A 127 -2.30 19.51 13.34
N ILE A 128 -3.31 18.72 12.96
CA ILE A 128 -3.95 17.76 13.85
C ILE A 128 -3.00 16.58 14.06
N PRO A 129 -2.69 16.19 15.31
CA PRO A 129 -1.83 15.04 15.58
C PRO A 129 -2.39 13.76 14.95
N ILE A 130 -1.51 12.89 14.44
CA ILE A 130 -1.88 11.75 13.58
C ILE A 130 -2.98 10.87 14.19
N TYR A 131 -2.91 10.57 15.49
CA TYR A 131 -3.88 9.71 16.19
C TYR A 131 -5.24 10.37 16.47
N PHE A 132 -5.38 11.69 16.23
CA PHE A 132 -6.63 12.43 16.39
C PHE A 132 -7.26 12.87 15.05
N ARG A 133 -6.71 12.44 13.91
CA ARG A 133 -7.27 12.74 12.59
C ARG A 133 -8.51 11.89 12.34
N VAL A 134 -9.55 12.51 11.79
CA VAL A 134 -10.78 11.82 11.37
C VAL A 134 -10.79 11.72 9.84
N PRO A 135 -11.05 10.54 9.26
CA PRO A 135 -11.23 10.39 7.82
C PRO A 135 -12.41 11.22 7.32
N ASN A 136 -12.25 11.88 6.16
CA ASN A 136 -13.30 12.63 5.45
C ASN A 136 -13.61 11.98 4.12
#